data_AF-A0A1D1XJ08-F1
#
_entry.id   AF-A0A1D1XJ08-F1
#
_cell.length_a   1.000
_cell.length_b   1.000
_cell.length_c   1.000
_cell.angle_alpha   90.00
_cell.angle_beta   90.00
_cell.angle_gamma   90.00
#
_symmetry.space_group_name_H-M   'P 1'
#
loop_
_entity.id
_entity.type
_entity.pdbx_description
1 polymer ?
#
loop_
_entity_poly.entity_id
_entity_poly.type
_entity_poly.pdbx_seq_one_letter_code
_entity_poly.pdbx_strand_id
1 'polypeptide(L)'
;YPRAPLFAVGTSIGANVLVKYLGEDGESTPIAGAASVCSPWDLVVCDRFITRKLVQRLYDRALAIGLKDYAQLHQPTLSRLANWEGIKMSRSVRDFDNYATRLVANYETVDTYY
;
A
#
# COMPACT_ATOMS: atom_id res chain seq x y z
N TYR A 1 -18.15 19.99 -13.63
CA TYR A 1 -16.99 20.66 -14.26
C TYR A 1 -16.04 19.61 -14.85
N PRO A 2 -16.25 19.14 -16.09
CA PRO A 2 -15.45 18.07 -16.67
C PRO A 2 -14.04 18.49 -17.15
N ARG A 3 -13.69 19.78 -17.06
CA ARG A 3 -12.40 20.35 -17.52
C ARG A 3 -11.58 21.03 -16.41
N ALA A 4 -11.93 20.82 -15.15
CA ALA A 4 -11.14 21.39 -14.06
C ALA A 4 -9.80 20.65 -13.96
N PRO A 5 -8.66 21.35 -13.79
CA PRO A 5 -7.37 20.69 -13.62
C PRO A 5 -7.38 19.85 -12.34
N LEU A 6 -6.98 18.59 -12.46
CA LEU A 6 -6.93 17.64 -11.34
C LEU A 6 -5.54 17.63 -10.73
N PHE A 7 -5.49 17.72 -9.40
CA PHE A 7 -4.24 17.60 -8.63
C PHE A 7 -4.34 16.45 -7.64
N ALA A 8 -3.26 15.70 -7.48
CA ALA A 8 -3.20 14.58 -6.56
C ALA A 8 -2.11 14.76 -5.50
N VAL A 9 -2.39 14.32 -4.27
CA VAL A 9 -1.41 14.29 -3.19
C VAL A 9 -1.38 12.88 -2.63
N GLY A 10 -0.22 12.25 -2.67
CA GLY A 10 0.02 10.95 -2.09
C GLY A 10 0.88 11.08 -0.85
N THR A 11 0.51 10.40 0.23
CA THR A 11 1.25 10.39 1.49
C THR A 11 1.64 8.97 1.87
N SER A 12 2.88 8.77 2.37
CA SER A 12 3.36 7.44 2.79
C SER A 12 3.21 6.43 1.65
N ILE A 13 2.56 5.28 1.86
CA ILE A 13 2.34 4.28 0.81
C ILE A 13 1.52 4.82 -0.38
N GLY A 14 0.59 5.75 -0.14
CA GLY A 14 -0.18 6.39 -1.20
C GLY A 14 0.67 7.29 -2.10
N ALA A 15 1.81 7.77 -1.59
CA ALA A 15 2.79 8.50 -2.40
C ALA A 15 3.50 7.56 -3.40
N ASN A 16 3.84 6.36 -2.96
CA ASN A 16 4.45 5.34 -3.83
C ASN A 16 3.48 4.90 -4.93
N VAL A 17 2.22 4.60 -4.57
CA VAL A 17 1.14 4.27 -5.53
C VAL A 17 0.93 5.40 -6.54
N LEU A 18 0.89 6.66 -6.08
CA LEU A 18 0.71 7.81 -6.95
C LEU A 18 1.87 7.96 -7.94
N VAL A 19 3.11 7.83 -7.48
CA VAL A 19 4.28 7.94 -8.37
C VAL A 19 4.34 6.79 -9.37
N LYS A 20 4.01 5.56 -8.95
CA LYS A 20 3.91 4.41 -9.88
C LYS A 20 2.87 4.66 -10.96
N TYR A 21 1.67 5.09 -10.57
CA TYR A 21 0.60 5.44 -11.50
C TYR A 21 1.04 6.49 -12.52
N LEU A 22 1.66 7.59 -12.06
CA LEU A 22 2.17 8.64 -12.94
C LEU A 22 3.30 8.17 -13.86
N GLY A 23 4.13 7.23 -13.39
CA GLY A 23 5.20 6.65 -14.21
C GLY A 23 4.70 5.68 -15.28
N GLU A 24 3.64 4.93 -15.00
CA GLU A 24 3.05 3.96 -15.93
C GLU A 24 2.16 4.63 -16.98
N ASP A 25 1.27 5.55 -16.56
CA ASP A 25 0.39 6.28 -17.48
C ASP A 25 1.11 7.42 -18.21
N GLY A 26 2.15 7.99 -17.61
CA GLY A 26 2.93 9.08 -18.19
C GLY A 26 2.05 10.26 -18.63
N GLU A 27 2.23 10.70 -19.87
CA GLU A 27 1.48 11.82 -20.46
C GLU A 27 -0.02 11.54 -20.66
N SER A 28 -0.46 10.29 -20.54
CA SER A 28 -1.87 9.92 -20.68
C SER A 28 -2.70 10.19 -19.41
N THR A 29 -2.04 10.52 -18.29
CA THR A 29 -2.72 10.79 -17.03
C THR A 29 -3.54 12.10 -17.10
N PRO A 30 -4.77 12.13 -16.53
CA PRO A 30 -5.58 13.36 -16.47
C PRO A 30 -5.10 14.35 -15.38
N ILE A 31 -4.02 14.02 -14.66
CA ILE A 31 -3.51 14.79 -13.53
C ILE A 31 -2.62 15.93 -14.03
N ALA A 32 -3.01 17.18 -13.71
CA ALA A 32 -2.26 18.39 -14.05
C ALA A 32 -1.04 18.62 -13.15
N GLY A 33 -1.04 18.04 -11.94
CA GLY A 33 0.10 18.09 -11.03
C GLY A 33 -0.06 17.18 -9.83
N ALA A 34 1.06 16.73 -9.26
CA ALA A 34 1.06 15.80 -8.14
C ALA A 34 2.13 16.13 -7.09
N ALA A 35 1.84 15.82 -5.84
CA ALA A 35 2.80 15.89 -4.74
C ALA A 35 2.95 14.53 -4.05
N SER A 36 4.20 14.10 -3.89
CA SER A 36 4.57 12.87 -3.18
C SER A 36 5.22 13.24 -1.85
N VAL A 37 4.57 12.87 -0.74
CA VAL A 37 4.98 13.26 0.61
C VAL A 37 5.36 12.04 1.43
N CYS A 38 6.59 12.01 1.94
CA CYS A 38 7.14 10.92 2.75
C CYS A 38 7.03 9.54 2.07
N SER A 39 7.26 9.48 0.76
CA SER A 39 7.18 8.23 -0.01
C SER A 39 8.24 7.22 0.44
N PRO A 40 7.87 5.97 0.71
CA PRO A 40 8.83 4.88 0.83
C PRO A 40 9.30 4.51 -0.58
N TRP A 41 10.38 5.14 -1.04
CA TRP A 41 10.93 4.93 -2.40
C TRP A 41 11.48 3.52 -2.62
N ASP A 42 11.95 2.88 -1.56
CA ASP A 42 12.47 1.51 -1.56
C ASP A 42 11.76 0.73 -0.45
N LEU A 43 10.75 -0.06 -0.83
CA LEU A 43 9.94 -0.82 0.11
C LEU A 43 10.77 -1.90 0.81
N VAL A 44 11.76 -2.50 0.12
CA VAL A 44 12.68 -3.49 0.70
C VAL A 44 13.54 -2.89 1.83
N VAL A 45 14.05 -1.67 1.66
CA VAL A 45 14.79 -0.96 2.70
C VAL A 45 13.87 -0.53 3.85
N CYS A 46 12.67 -0.04 3.53
CA CYS A 46 11.68 0.35 4.53
C CYS A 46 11.25 -0.83 5.41
N ASP A 47 10.98 -2.00 4.84
CA ASP A 47 10.64 -3.23 5.56
C ASP A 47 11.77 -3.69 6.49
N ARG A 48 13.00 -3.71 5.98
CA ARG A 48 14.18 -4.05 6.80
C ARG A 48 14.38 -3.06 7.95
N PHE A 49 14.05 -1.78 7.74
CA PHE A 49 14.16 -0.77 8.79
C PHE A 49 13.05 -0.88 9.84
N ILE A 50 11.79 -1.09 9.42
CA ILE A 50 10.64 -1.14 10.32
C ILE A 50 10.66 -2.40 11.21
N THR A 51 11.31 -3.47 10.75
CA THR A 51 11.45 -4.72 11.51
C THR A 51 12.71 -4.79 12.38
N ARG A 52 13.61 -3.79 12.32
CA ARG A 52 14.95 -3.87 12.93
C ARG A 52 14.95 -3.78 14.45
N LYS A 53 14.24 -2.82 15.05
CA LYS A 53 14.22 -2.57 16.51
C LYS A 53 12.85 -2.82 17.10
N LEU A 54 12.79 -3.06 18.42
CA LEU A 54 11.54 -3.35 19.12
C LEU A 54 10.49 -2.24 18.95
N VAL A 55 10.88 -0.97 19.06
CA VAL A 55 9.97 0.18 18.88
C VAL A 55 9.41 0.23 17.46
N GLN A 56 10.23 -0.08 16.46
CA GLN A 56 9.81 -0.07 15.06
C GLN A 56 8.86 -1.24 14.77
N ARG A 57 9.09 -2.42 15.36
CA ARG A 57 8.15 -3.56 15.29
C ARG A 57 6.81 -3.26 15.95
N LEU A 58 6.79 -2.49 17.03
CA LEU A 58 5.53 -2.03 17.63
C LEU A 58 4.78 -1.10 16.67
N TYR A 59 5.50 -0.22 15.97
CA TYR A 59 4.93 0.66 14.96
C TYR A 59 4.39 -0.12 13.74
N ASP A 60 5.17 -1.07 13.20
CA ASP A 60 4.74 -1.99 12.14
C ASP A 60 3.45 -2.74 12.51
N ARG A 61 3.40 -3.26 13.75
CA ARG A 61 2.20 -3.93 14.26
C ARG A 61 1.01 -2.97 14.38
N ALA A 62 1.22 -1.73 14.79
CA ALA A 62 0.16 -0.73 14.86
C ALA A 62 -0.41 -0.40 13.47
N LEU A 63 0.46 -0.28 12.46
CA LEU A 63 0.05 -0.12 11.07
C LEU A 63 -0.73 -1.34 10.57
N ALA A 64 -0.26 -2.55 10.86
CA ALA A 64 -0.94 -3.79 10.50
C ALA A 64 -2.34 -3.89 11.10
N ILE A 65 -2.55 -3.42 12.34
CA ILE A 65 -3.89 -3.34 12.95
C ILE A 65 -4.79 -2.40 12.14
N GLY A 66 -4.31 -1.19 11.80
CA GLY A 66 -5.08 -0.25 10.98
C GLY A 66 -5.44 -0.80 9.59
N LEU A 67 -4.52 -1.54 8.95
CA LEU A 67 -4.78 -2.20 7.67
C LEU A 67 -5.84 -3.30 7.78
N LYS A 68 -5.85 -4.05 8.89
CA LYS A 68 -6.88 -5.05 9.16
C LYS A 68 -8.24 -4.41 9.40
N ASP A 69 -8.30 -3.30 10.13
CA ASP A 69 -9.54 -2.55 10.34
C ASP A 69 -10.09 -2.01 9.02
N TYR A 70 -9.20 -1.49 8.15
CA TYR A 70 -9.56 -1.11 6.78
C TYR A 70 -10.09 -2.31 5.98
N ALA A 71 -9.40 -3.47 6.06
CA ALA A 71 -9.84 -4.66 5.36
C ALA A 71 -11.20 -5.17 5.85
N GLN A 72 -11.48 -5.02 7.15
CA GLN A 72 -12.76 -5.33 7.76
C GLN A 72 -13.88 -4.42 7.26
N LEU A 73 -13.60 -3.13 7.07
CA LEU A 73 -14.55 -2.18 6.47
C LEU A 73 -14.94 -2.59 5.03
N HIS A 74 -14.00 -3.15 4.29
CA HIS A 74 -14.18 -3.58 2.89
C HIS A 74 -14.27 -5.10 2.72
N GLN A 75 -14.66 -5.83 3.78
CA GLN A 75 -14.66 -7.29 3.84
C GLN A 75 -15.38 -7.98 2.66
N PRO A 76 -16.57 -7.53 2.19
CA PRO A 76 -17.25 -8.20 1.08
C PRO A 76 -16.44 -8.22 -0.23
N THR A 77 -15.58 -7.21 -0.43
CA THR A 77 -14.74 -7.11 -1.62
C THR A 77 -13.44 -7.88 -1.42
N LEU A 78 -12.77 -7.65 -0.28
CA LEU A 78 -11.46 -8.25 -0.02
C LEU A 78 -11.55 -9.76 0.24
N SER A 79 -12.62 -10.27 0.85
CA SER A 79 -12.80 -11.72 1.01
C SER A 79 -12.91 -12.49 -0.30
N ARG A 80 -13.28 -11.81 -1.40
CA ARG A 80 -13.35 -12.40 -2.75
C ARG A 80 -12.03 -12.33 -3.52
N LEU A 81 -11.21 -11.32 -3.23
CA LEU A 81 -10.00 -10.99 -4.00
C LEU A 81 -8.71 -11.39 -3.27
N ALA A 82 -8.78 -11.66 -1.97
CA ALA A 82 -7.63 -11.88 -1.10
C ALA A 82 -7.84 -13.02 -0.10
N ASN A 83 -6.77 -13.42 0.59
CA ASN A 83 -6.82 -14.45 1.62
C ASN A 83 -7.32 -13.85 2.94
N TRP A 84 -8.63 -13.95 3.17
CA TRP A 84 -9.29 -13.38 4.36
C TRP A 84 -8.74 -13.91 5.69
N GLU A 85 -8.48 -15.22 5.79
CA GLU A 85 -7.91 -15.81 7.01
C GLU A 85 -6.48 -15.31 7.27
N GLY A 86 -5.68 -15.19 6.22
CA GLY A 86 -4.33 -14.61 6.29
C GLY A 86 -4.34 -13.14 6.75
N ILE A 87 -5.27 -12.34 6.24
CA ILE A 87 -5.46 -10.93 6.67
C ILE A 87 -5.76 -10.87 8.17
N LYS A 88 -6.70 -11.68 8.67
CA LYS A 88 -7.03 -11.72 10.10
C LYS A 88 -5.84 -12.13 10.98
N MET A 89 -4.95 -12.97 10.47
CA MET A 89 -3.77 -13.44 11.19
C MET A 89 -2.53 -12.54 11.03
N SER A 90 -2.59 -11.51 10.18
CA SER A 90 -1.46 -10.61 9.90
C SER A 90 -1.01 -9.86 11.16
N ARG A 91 0.31 -9.78 11.37
CA ARG A 91 0.94 -9.13 12.52
C ARG A 91 1.88 -7.99 12.14
N SER A 92 2.27 -7.93 10.86
CA SER A 92 3.10 -6.90 10.23
C SER A 92 2.42 -6.37 8.97
N VAL A 93 2.87 -5.22 8.48
CA VAL A 93 2.44 -4.68 7.18
C VAL A 93 2.80 -5.66 6.06
N ARG A 94 3.98 -6.29 6.13
CA ARG A 94 4.41 -7.29 5.16
C ARG A 94 3.53 -8.55 5.13
N ASP A 95 3.06 -9.02 6.30
CA ASP A 95 2.08 -10.12 6.34
C ASP A 95 0.80 -9.73 5.61
N PHE A 96 0.30 -8.52 5.90
CA PHE A 96 -0.91 -8.00 5.27
C PHE A 96 -0.72 -7.92 3.74
N ASP A 97 0.41 -7.40 3.27
CA ASP A 97 0.70 -7.32 1.84
C ASP A 97 0.78 -8.69 1.17
N ASN A 98 1.33 -9.69 1.86
CA ASN A 98 1.40 -11.07 1.37
C ASN A 98 0.02 -11.74 1.27
N TYR A 99 -0.94 -11.39 2.14
CA TYR A 99 -2.27 -12.00 2.16
C TYR A 99 -3.36 -11.18 1.44
N ALA A 100 -3.14 -9.87 1.26
CA ALA A 100 -4.05 -8.95 0.61
C ALA A 100 -3.44 -8.31 -0.63
N THR A 101 -2.50 -7.38 -0.43
CA THR A 101 -2.05 -6.45 -1.47
C THR A 101 -1.52 -7.17 -2.71
N ARG A 102 -0.68 -8.19 -2.54
CA ARG A 102 -0.14 -8.95 -3.67
C ARG A 102 -1.22 -9.66 -4.48
N LEU A 103 -2.27 -10.18 -3.82
CA LEU A 103 -3.33 -10.93 -4.49
C LEU A 103 -4.26 -9.99 -5.24
N VAL A 104 -4.62 -8.87 -4.62
CA VAL A 104 -5.47 -7.83 -5.24
C VAL A 104 -4.78 -7.19 -6.44
N ALA A 105 -3.47 -6.94 -6.33
CA ALA A 105 -2.67 -6.35 -7.40
C ALA A 105 -2.02 -7.36 -8.36
N ASN A 106 -2.33 -8.66 -8.20
CA ASN A 106 -1.87 -9.76 -9.05
C ASN A 106 -0.33 -9.90 -9.17
N TYR A 107 0.39 -9.72 -8.07
CA TYR A 107 1.83 -10.00 -7.96
C TYR A 107 2.07 -11.45 -7.50
N GLU A 108 3.06 -12.11 -8.12
CA GLU A 108 3.40 -13.51 -7.84
C GLU A 108 3.84 -13.72 -6.38
N THR A 109 4.72 -12.85 -5.89
CA THR A 109 5.23 -12.89 -4.51
C THR A 109 5.13 -11.52 -3.86
N VAL A 110 5.18 -11.48 -2.53
CA VAL A 110 5.27 -10.19 -1.81
C VAL A 110 6.57 -9.47 -2.17
N ASP A 111 7.65 -10.20 -2.46
CA ASP A 111 8.92 -9.61 -2.92
C ASP A 111 8.84 -8.99 -4.31
N THR A 112 7.92 -9.43 -5.17
CA THR A 112 7.68 -8.79 -6.47
C THR A 112 6.98 -7.44 -6.31
N TYR A 113 6.23 -7.27 -5.23
CA TYR A 113 5.55 -6.02 -4.91
C TYR A 113 6.49 -5.01 -4.21
N TYR A 114 7.52 -5.50 -3.52
CA TYR A 114 8.47 -4.69 -2.75
C TYR A 114 9.69 -4.28 -3.60
#